data_AF-A0A2V5L7Y9-F1
#
_entry.id   AF-A0A2V5L7Y9-F1
#
_cell.length_a   1.000
_cell.length_b   1.000
_cell.length_c   1.000
_cell.angle_alpha   90.00
_cell.angle_beta   90.00
_cell.angle_gamma   90.00
#
_symmetry.space_group_name_H-M   'P 1'
#
loop_
_entity.id
_entity.type
_entity.pdbx_description
1 polymer ?
#
loop_
_entity_poly.entity_id
_entity_poly.type
_entity_poly.pdbx_seq_one_letter_code
_entity_poly.pdbx_strand_id
1 'polypeptide(L)'
;MSFSIEFDADFVDIFELRGTKRERRGCRLETQVKRDHLVLAYQGLDNCLRRTRIIFDPPPSRLTETAATFHIRLEAGEAANYRCAIACEVNSDSRVEIKPCFEKVVQEAASTLERERAEEAQVFTQNEQFNDWLNRSLADLHMMRTGTPYGPYPYAGIPWFSTVFGRDGIITALQCLWMDPSLARGVLGVLAATQADSENAEQDAQPGKVVHEMRADEMSITGEIPFRRYYGSIDATPLFVMLAGAYYRRTGDRSFIESIWPNVERALEWIDRYGDSDGDGFVEYARKSKHGLIHQGWKDSVDAIFHSDGTSAEAPIALCEVQGYVYAAKCAASELAKILGDAARSRELSKQA
;
A
#
# COMPACT_ATOMS: atom_id res chain seq x y z
N MET A 1 29.24 3.05 35.12
CA MET A 1 28.25 2.05 34.64
C MET A 1 28.56 1.74 33.18
N SER A 2 28.06 0.64 32.62
CA SER A 2 28.09 0.42 31.17
C SER A 2 26.76 -0.17 30.70
N PHE A 3 26.41 0.11 29.46
CA PHE A 3 25.33 -0.58 28.76
C PHE A 3 25.78 -0.97 27.36
N SER A 4 25.11 -1.96 26.79
CA SER A 4 25.36 -2.42 25.43
C SER A 4 24.05 -2.45 24.66
N ILE A 5 24.12 -2.13 23.37
CA ILE A 5 23.04 -2.31 22.41
C ILE A 5 23.46 -3.44 21.48
N GLU A 6 22.68 -4.52 21.45
CA GLU A 6 22.84 -5.62 20.50
C GLU A 6 21.99 -5.34 19.26
N PHE A 7 22.48 -5.74 18.09
CA PHE A 7 21.81 -5.53 16.81
C PHE A 7 22.15 -6.62 15.83
N ASP A 8 21.23 -6.87 14.90
CA ASP A 8 21.44 -7.68 13.71
C ASP A 8 20.51 -7.21 12.58
N ALA A 9 20.74 -7.72 11.38
CA ALA A 9 19.84 -7.58 10.24
C ALA A 9 19.82 -8.91 9.49
N ASP A 10 18.70 -9.62 9.58
CA ASP A 10 18.53 -10.96 9.00
C ASP A 10 18.17 -10.93 7.51
N PHE A 11 17.66 -9.79 7.01
CA PHE A 11 17.18 -9.57 5.64
C PHE A 11 16.12 -10.58 5.20
N VAL A 12 15.35 -11.12 6.15
CA VAL A 12 14.32 -12.11 5.87
C VAL A 12 13.14 -11.44 5.16
N ASP A 13 12.66 -12.08 4.09
CA ASP A 13 11.51 -11.58 3.34
C ASP A 13 10.23 -11.67 4.18
N ILE A 14 9.29 -10.73 3.97
CA ILE A 14 8.03 -10.68 4.71
C ILE A 14 7.20 -11.96 4.56
N PHE A 15 7.30 -12.66 3.41
CA PHE A 15 6.57 -13.91 3.21
C PHE A 15 7.24 -15.10 3.91
N GLU A 16 8.56 -15.08 4.10
CA GLU A 16 9.24 -16.05 4.96
C GLU A 16 8.77 -15.92 6.41
N LEU A 17 8.66 -14.68 6.90
CA LEU A 17 8.13 -14.39 8.24
C LEU A 17 6.66 -14.82 8.40
N ARG A 18 5.89 -14.83 7.30
CA ARG A 18 4.49 -15.33 7.26
C ARG A 18 4.40 -16.85 7.11
N GLY A 19 5.53 -17.56 7.11
CA GLY A 19 5.58 -19.02 7.09
C GLY A 19 5.83 -19.65 5.72
N THR A 20 6.03 -18.86 4.66
CA THR A 20 6.43 -19.40 3.36
C THR A 20 7.84 -19.97 3.46
N LYS A 21 7.99 -21.25 3.10
CA LYS A 21 9.31 -21.87 3.03
C LYS A 21 10.02 -21.39 1.77
N ARG A 22 11.16 -20.73 1.95
CA ARG A 22 11.99 -20.25 0.85
C ARG A 22 13.17 -21.18 0.60
N GLU A 23 13.34 -21.61 -0.65
CA GLU A 23 14.36 -22.60 -1.02
C GLU A 23 15.78 -22.01 -1.09
N ARG A 24 15.87 -20.75 -1.52
CA ARG A 24 17.15 -20.06 -1.74
C ARG A 24 17.11 -18.68 -1.12
N ARG A 25 18.25 -18.23 -0.63
CA ARG A 25 18.45 -16.86 -0.13
C ARG A 25 19.63 -16.24 -0.86
N GLY A 26 19.66 -14.93 -0.87
CA GLY A 26 20.85 -14.17 -1.22
C GLY A 26 21.98 -14.38 -0.22
N CYS A 27 23.01 -13.53 -0.31
CA CYS A 27 24.22 -13.67 0.48
C CYS A 27 24.40 -12.46 1.41
N ARG A 28 24.53 -12.72 2.71
CA ARG A 28 24.99 -11.69 3.67
C ARG A 28 26.47 -11.41 3.38
N LEU A 29 26.80 -10.14 3.25
CA LEU A 29 28.17 -9.68 3.00
C LEU A 29 28.88 -9.40 4.33
N GLU A 30 30.20 -9.27 4.28
CA GLU A 30 31.03 -8.92 5.43
C GLU A 30 30.60 -7.58 6.06
N THR A 31 30.42 -7.58 7.38
CA THR A 31 30.03 -6.38 8.14
C THR A 31 31.16 -5.36 8.11
N GLN A 32 30.85 -4.13 7.69
CA GLN A 32 31.84 -3.05 7.72
C GLN A 32 31.73 -2.30 9.04
N VAL A 33 32.72 -2.47 9.92
CA VAL A 33 32.77 -1.76 11.20
C VAL A 33 33.72 -0.58 11.12
N LYS A 34 33.26 0.60 11.56
CA LYS A 34 34.04 1.82 11.74
C LYS A 34 33.99 2.27 13.20
N ARG A 35 34.52 3.46 13.51
CA ARG A 35 34.60 3.94 14.89
C ARG A 35 33.22 4.30 15.47
N ASP A 36 32.38 4.92 14.66
CA ASP A 36 31.12 5.57 15.02
C ASP A 36 29.91 4.92 14.35
N HIS A 37 30.13 3.99 13.43
CA HIS A 37 29.06 3.32 12.70
C HIS A 37 29.46 1.92 12.22
N LEU A 38 28.45 1.14 11.84
CA LEU A 38 28.63 -0.10 11.07
C LEU A 38 27.64 -0.21 9.92
N VAL A 39 27.92 -1.13 9.00
CA VAL A 39 27.04 -1.47 7.88
C VAL A 39 26.87 -2.98 7.80
N LEU A 40 25.64 -3.44 7.98
CA LEU A 40 25.19 -4.80 7.70
C LEU A 40 24.70 -4.83 6.25
N ALA A 41 25.13 -5.79 5.44
CA ALA A 41 24.83 -5.80 4.01
C ALA A 41 24.38 -7.17 3.51
N TYR A 42 23.50 -7.17 2.51
CA TYR A 42 22.95 -8.37 1.89
C TYR A 42 22.77 -8.16 0.40
N GLN A 43 23.29 -9.10 -0.39
CA GLN A 43 23.09 -9.18 -1.82
C GLN A 43 21.93 -10.14 -2.11
N GLY A 44 20.79 -9.59 -2.52
CA GLY A 44 19.60 -10.37 -2.87
C GLY A 44 19.74 -11.13 -4.20
N LEU A 45 18.91 -12.16 -4.37
CA LEU A 45 18.74 -12.92 -5.61
C LEU A 45 18.17 -12.07 -6.75
N ASP A 46 17.53 -10.96 -6.41
CA ASP A 46 17.07 -9.91 -7.33
C ASP A 46 18.19 -8.98 -7.81
N ASN A 47 19.45 -9.29 -7.48
CA ASN A 47 20.63 -8.48 -7.73
C ASN A 47 20.62 -7.11 -7.02
N CYS A 48 19.74 -6.89 -6.04
CA CYS A 48 19.74 -5.65 -5.26
C CYS A 48 20.64 -5.76 -4.02
N LEU A 49 21.47 -4.74 -3.80
CA LEU A 49 22.27 -4.60 -2.60
C LEU A 49 21.45 -3.89 -1.53
N ARG A 50 21.15 -4.57 -0.42
CA ARG A 50 20.46 -4.00 0.75
C ARG A 50 21.46 -3.75 1.86
N ARG A 51 21.37 -2.60 2.52
CA ARG A 51 22.26 -2.26 3.64
C ARG A 51 21.46 -1.67 4.80
N THR A 52 21.80 -2.11 6.01
CA THR A 52 21.36 -1.50 7.27
C THR A 52 22.56 -0.80 7.87
N ARG A 53 22.57 0.54 7.83
CA ARG A 53 23.60 1.36 8.43
C ARG A 53 23.16 1.79 9.82
N ILE A 54 24.02 1.58 10.82
CA ILE A 54 23.76 1.96 12.21
C ILE A 54 24.85 2.94 12.65
N ILE A 55 24.44 4.14 13.04
CA ILE A 55 25.34 5.23 13.43
C ILE A 55 25.05 5.64 14.87
N PHE A 56 26.11 5.85 15.65
CA PHE A 56 26.04 6.20 17.07
C PHE A 56 26.64 7.57 17.35
N ASP A 57 25.96 8.36 18.17
CA ASP A 57 26.45 9.63 18.70
C ASP A 57 26.18 9.73 20.21
N PRO A 58 27.20 9.83 21.08
CA PRO A 58 28.63 9.75 20.78
C PRO A 58 29.03 8.35 20.26
N PRO A 59 30.23 8.19 19.66
CA PRO A 59 30.74 6.88 19.28
C PRO A 59 30.85 5.94 20.49
N PRO A 60 30.52 4.65 20.33
CA PRO A 60 30.63 3.67 21.41
C PRO A 60 32.08 3.51 21.87
N SER A 61 32.26 3.12 23.13
CA SER A 61 33.57 2.79 23.68
C SER A 61 34.17 1.55 23.01
N ARG A 62 33.30 0.62 22.56
CA ARG A 62 33.66 -0.54 21.74
C ARG A 62 32.52 -0.84 20.77
N LEU A 63 32.84 -0.99 19.49
CA LEU A 63 31.91 -1.45 18.46
C LEU A 63 32.39 -2.79 17.90
N THR A 64 31.50 -3.78 17.87
CA THR A 64 31.69 -5.06 17.17
C THR A 64 30.62 -5.20 16.09
N GLU A 65 30.65 -6.31 15.36
CA GLU A 65 29.64 -6.63 14.34
C GLU A 65 28.24 -6.88 14.90
N THR A 66 28.11 -7.10 16.22
CA THR A 66 26.85 -7.49 16.87
C THR A 66 26.47 -6.61 18.06
N ALA A 67 27.38 -5.78 18.57
CA ALA A 67 27.12 -4.97 19.76
C ALA A 67 27.89 -3.64 19.79
N ALA A 68 27.25 -2.61 20.32
CA ALA A 68 27.84 -1.33 20.67
C ALA A 68 27.85 -1.18 22.19
N THR A 69 29.03 -1.06 22.80
CA THR A 69 29.20 -0.92 24.26
C THR A 69 29.58 0.51 24.62
N PHE A 70 28.91 1.07 25.63
CA PHE A 70 29.14 2.42 26.13
C PHE A 70 29.53 2.38 27.61
N HIS A 71 30.63 3.04 27.96
CA HIS A 71 30.96 3.33 29.35
C HIS A 71 30.38 4.69 29.75
N ILE A 72 29.54 4.67 30.80
CA ILE A 72 28.90 5.86 31.36
C ILE A 72 29.59 6.24 32.67
N ARG A 73 29.92 7.52 32.78
CA ARG A 73 30.21 8.20 34.05
C ARG A 73 29.27 9.39 34.16
N LEU A 74 28.49 9.44 35.23
CA LEU A 74 27.57 10.53 35.56
C LEU A 74 27.76 10.88 37.03
N GLU A 75 27.99 12.15 37.32
CA GLU A 75 27.96 12.68 38.68
C GLU A 75 26.49 13.00 39.09
N ALA A 76 26.28 13.34 40.37
CA ALA A 76 24.93 13.60 40.89
C ALA A 76 24.25 14.78 40.16
N GLY A 77 23.11 14.52 39.51
CA GLY A 77 22.36 15.51 38.76
C GLY A 77 22.77 15.67 37.28
N GLU A 78 23.77 14.91 36.81
CA GLU A 78 24.16 14.93 35.39
C GLU A 78 23.29 14.01 34.52
N ALA A 79 23.21 14.33 33.23
CA ALA A 79 22.56 13.52 32.21
C ALA A 79 23.47 13.32 31.00
N ALA A 80 23.39 12.15 30.37
CA ALA A 80 24.06 11.83 29.12
C ALA A 80 23.04 11.36 28.08
N ASN A 81 23.19 11.85 26.84
CA ASN A 81 22.34 11.49 25.72
C ASN A 81 23.14 10.63 24.73
N TYR A 82 22.56 9.50 24.34
CA TYR A 82 23.11 8.60 23.33
C TYR A 82 22.07 8.44 22.22
N ARG A 83 22.49 8.69 20.98
CA ARG A 83 21.64 8.64 19.79
C ARG A 83 22.10 7.48 18.92
N CYS A 84 21.12 6.77 18.37
CA CYS A 84 21.31 5.72 17.38
C CYS A 84 20.44 6.06 16.17
N ALA A 85 21.05 6.15 14.99
CA ALA A 85 20.34 6.32 13.72
C ALA A 85 20.50 5.05 12.89
N ILE A 86 19.37 4.48 12.45
CA ILE A 86 19.32 3.30 11.59
C ILE A 86 18.77 3.73 10.23
N ALA A 87 19.49 3.43 9.17
CA ALA A 87 19.04 3.67 7.80
C ALA A 87 19.06 2.37 6.99
N CYS A 88 17.97 2.12 6.28
CA CYS A 88 17.84 1.04 5.32
C CYS A 88 18.09 1.62 3.92
N GLU A 89 19.14 1.16 3.25
CA GLU A 89 19.58 1.65 1.93
C GLU A 89 19.42 0.53 0.89
N VAL A 90 18.93 0.85 -0.30
CA VAL A 90 18.90 -0.09 -1.44
C VAL A 90 19.77 0.45 -2.57
N ASN A 91 20.62 -0.41 -3.16
CA ASN A 91 21.50 -0.07 -4.27
C ASN A 91 22.34 1.19 -4.01
N SER A 92 22.17 2.26 -4.81
CA SER A 92 22.99 3.47 -4.80
C SER A 92 22.50 4.57 -3.84
N ASP A 93 21.51 4.29 -2.98
CA ASP A 93 20.95 5.23 -1.98
C ASP A 93 21.99 5.81 -1.00
N SER A 94 23.20 5.27 -0.96
CA SER A 94 24.34 5.64 -0.09
C SER A 94 24.87 7.07 -0.21
N ARG A 95 24.14 8.01 -0.83
CA ARG A 95 24.57 9.42 -0.97
C ARG A 95 24.10 10.32 0.16
N VAL A 96 23.22 9.87 1.06
CA VAL A 96 22.71 10.70 2.16
C VAL A 96 23.64 10.59 3.37
N GLU A 97 24.19 11.72 3.80
CA GLU A 97 24.91 11.80 5.07
C GLU A 97 23.91 11.69 6.23
N ILE A 98 23.86 10.54 6.89
CA ILE A 98 22.97 10.31 8.03
C ILE A 98 23.64 10.85 9.28
N LYS A 99 23.01 11.85 9.92
CA LYS A 99 23.46 12.43 11.19
C LYS A 99 22.47 12.09 12.31
N PRO A 100 22.93 11.57 13.46
CA PRO A 100 22.05 11.35 14.60
C PRO A 100 21.61 12.69 15.21
N CYS A 101 20.47 13.21 14.78
CA CYS A 101 19.87 14.42 15.35
C CYS A 101 18.36 14.22 15.52
N PHE A 102 17.98 13.66 16.67
CA PHE A 102 16.60 13.33 16.99
C PHE A 102 15.70 14.57 16.97
N GLU A 103 16.16 15.68 17.54
CA GLU A 103 15.40 16.91 17.68
C GLU A 103 15.05 17.50 16.31
N LYS A 104 16.00 17.51 15.38
CA LYS A 104 15.78 17.96 14.00
C LYS A 104 14.80 17.05 13.27
N VAL A 105 14.95 15.73 13.38
CA VAL A 105 14.05 14.76 12.74
C VAL A 105 12.62 14.90 13.27
N VAL A 106 12.44 15.05 14.58
CA VAL A 106 11.13 15.28 15.20
C VAL A 106 10.52 16.59 14.70
N GLN A 107 11.31 17.66 14.62
CA GLN A 107 10.85 18.95 14.12
C GLN A 107 10.44 18.89 12.63
N GLU A 108 11.22 18.20 11.80
CA GLU A 108 10.90 17.98 10.38
C GLU A 108 9.63 17.15 10.19
N ALA A 109 9.43 16.11 11.00
CA ALA A 109 8.22 15.30 11.00
C ALA A 109 6.99 16.12 11.43
N ALA A 110 7.10 16.89 12.52
CA ALA A 110 6.03 17.77 12.98
C ALA A 110 5.67 18.84 11.94
N SER A 111 6.68 19.49 11.34
CA SER A 111 6.47 20.50 10.30
C SER A 111 5.82 19.90 9.04
N THR A 112 6.12 18.64 8.72
CA THR A 112 5.51 17.95 7.58
C THR A 112 4.04 17.67 7.84
N LEU A 113 3.71 17.15 9.03
CA LEU A 113 2.33 16.91 9.44
C LEU A 113 1.51 18.22 9.51
N GLU A 114 2.11 19.32 9.97
CA GLU A 114 1.46 20.63 9.99
C GLU A 114 1.11 21.13 8.58
N ARG A 115 2.01 20.97 7.61
CA ARG A 115 1.73 21.33 6.21
C ARG A 115 0.62 20.49 5.62
N GLU A 116 0.65 19.17 5.85
CA GLU A 116 -0.39 18.25 5.36
C GLU A 116 -1.75 18.62 5.95
N ARG A 117 -1.83 18.84 7.26
CA ARG A 117 -3.07 19.28 7.94
C ARG A 117 -3.59 20.65 7.50
N ALA A 118 -2.75 21.50 6.92
CA ALA A 118 -3.18 22.81 6.44
C ALA A 118 -4.05 22.72 5.17
N GLU A 119 -3.93 21.63 4.42
CA GLU A 119 -4.70 21.38 3.19
C GLU A 119 -5.97 20.55 3.43
N GLU A 120 -6.15 20.05 4.65
CA GLU A 120 -7.29 19.20 5.05
C GLU A 120 -8.44 20.00 5.66
N ALA A 121 -9.67 19.47 5.53
CA ALA A 121 -10.80 20.02 6.25
C ALA A 121 -10.63 19.84 7.78
N GLN A 122 -10.66 20.94 8.52
CA GLN A 122 -10.60 20.90 9.98
C GLN A 122 -12.00 20.87 10.58
N VAL A 123 -12.24 19.90 11.47
CA VAL A 123 -13.48 19.80 12.25
C VAL A 123 -13.15 20.04 13.72
N PHE A 124 -13.84 20.99 14.31
CA PHE A 124 -13.75 21.29 15.73
C PHE A 124 -15.15 21.31 16.34
N THR A 125 -15.29 20.73 17.52
CA THR A 125 -16.56 20.68 18.25
C THR A 125 -16.35 21.16 19.69
N GLN A 126 -17.44 21.47 20.40
CA GLN A 126 -17.38 21.77 21.83
C GLN A 126 -17.14 20.52 22.71
N ASN A 127 -17.11 19.33 22.11
CA ASN A 127 -16.82 18.09 22.83
C ASN A 127 -15.35 17.72 22.67
N GLU A 128 -14.56 17.97 23.70
CA GLU A 128 -13.11 17.71 23.67
C GLU A 128 -12.77 16.23 23.45
N GLN A 129 -13.56 15.29 23.99
CA GLN A 129 -13.32 13.86 23.77
C GLN A 129 -13.50 13.47 22.30
N PHE A 130 -14.46 14.10 21.62
CA PHE A 130 -14.66 13.90 20.19
C PHE A 130 -13.50 14.50 19.37
N ASN A 131 -13.00 15.67 19.77
CA ASN A 131 -11.84 16.29 19.15
C ASN A 131 -10.59 15.41 19.31
N ASP A 132 -10.35 14.85 20.51
CA ASP A 132 -9.24 13.93 20.77
C ASP A 132 -9.31 12.67 19.90
N TRP A 133 -10.50 12.08 19.79
CA TRP A 133 -10.72 10.91 18.94
C TRP A 133 -10.43 11.23 17.47
N LEU A 134 -10.97 12.33 16.95
CA LEU A 134 -10.73 12.75 15.58
C LEU A 134 -9.24 13.02 15.33
N ASN A 135 -8.58 13.77 16.23
CA ASN A 135 -7.16 14.09 16.11
C ASN A 135 -6.27 12.85 16.09
N ARG A 136 -6.61 11.83 16.89
CA ARG A 136 -5.94 10.52 16.88
C ARG A 136 -6.17 9.81 15.55
N SER A 137 -7.42 9.68 15.11
CA SER A 137 -7.75 9.02 13.84
C SER A 137 -7.05 9.67 12.63
N LEU A 138 -6.93 10.99 12.61
CA LEU A 138 -6.17 11.71 11.58
C LEU A 138 -4.69 11.40 11.65
N ALA A 139 -4.09 11.44 12.84
CA ALA A 139 -2.67 11.12 13.01
C ALA A 139 -2.37 9.67 12.57
N ASP A 140 -3.23 8.72 12.91
CA ASP A 140 -3.07 7.32 12.53
C ASP A 140 -3.20 7.14 11.01
N LEU A 141 -4.13 7.84 10.35
CA LEU A 141 -4.24 7.84 8.89
C LEU A 141 -3.00 8.44 8.22
N HIS A 142 -2.49 9.57 8.73
CA HIS A 142 -1.26 10.21 8.24
C HIS A 142 -0.05 9.30 8.33
N MET A 143 0.08 8.55 9.42
CA MET A 143 1.14 7.54 9.56
C MET A 143 1.09 6.43 8.51
N MET A 144 -0.10 6.16 7.95
CA MET A 144 -0.31 5.14 6.93
C MET A 144 -0.16 5.69 5.49
N ARG A 145 -0.03 7.00 5.30
CA ARG A 145 0.14 7.62 3.98
C ARG A 145 1.58 7.49 3.51
N THR A 146 1.74 7.07 2.26
CA THR A 146 3.02 7.03 1.56
C THR A 146 2.96 7.94 0.34
N GLY A 147 4.00 8.76 0.15
CA GLY A 147 4.15 9.57 -1.05
C GLY A 147 4.48 8.70 -2.26
N THR A 148 3.73 8.86 -3.36
CA THR A 148 4.01 8.20 -4.63
C THR A 148 4.19 9.26 -5.74
N PRO A 149 4.75 8.90 -6.91
CA PRO A 149 4.81 9.81 -8.07
C PRO A 149 3.44 10.36 -8.52
N TYR A 150 2.34 9.73 -8.09
CA TYR A 150 0.97 10.10 -8.46
C TYR A 150 0.23 10.86 -7.36
N GLY A 151 0.83 11.04 -6.17
CA GLY A 151 0.21 11.64 -4.99
C GLY A 151 0.28 10.73 -3.75
N PRO A 152 -0.35 11.14 -2.64
CA PRO A 152 -0.39 10.33 -1.43
C PRO A 152 -1.25 9.06 -1.65
N TYR A 153 -0.81 7.94 -1.09
CA TYR A 153 -1.52 6.67 -1.12
C TYR A 153 -1.55 6.06 0.29
N PRO A 154 -2.70 5.60 0.80
CA PRO A 154 -2.75 4.94 2.11
C PRO A 154 -2.36 3.47 1.96
N TYR A 155 -1.28 3.06 2.62
CA TYR A 155 -0.91 1.64 2.70
C TYR A 155 -1.78 0.93 3.74
N ALA A 156 -2.02 -0.37 3.56
CA ALA A 156 -3.05 -1.09 4.33
C ALA A 156 -2.68 -1.33 5.80
N GLY A 157 -1.39 -1.52 6.15
CA GLY A 157 -1.03 -1.74 7.56
C GLY A 157 0.43 -2.11 7.79
N ILE A 158 1.08 -1.50 8.78
CA ILE A 158 2.39 -1.97 9.26
C ILE A 158 2.23 -3.15 10.26
N PRO A 159 3.18 -4.10 10.32
CA PRO A 159 4.33 -4.25 9.42
C PRO A 159 4.01 -5.09 8.15
N TRP A 160 2.94 -5.88 8.14
CA TRP A 160 2.74 -6.98 7.18
C TRP A 160 2.15 -6.55 5.82
N PHE A 161 1.43 -5.43 5.81
CA PHE A 161 0.62 -4.95 4.70
C PHE A 161 1.00 -3.52 4.29
N SER A 162 2.25 -3.14 4.54
CA SER A 162 2.78 -1.80 4.25
C SER A 162 3.10 -1.67 2.75
N THR A 163 2.06 -1.77 1.92
CA THR A 163 2.15 -1.64 0.47
C THR A 163 0.81 -1.20 -0.14
N VAL A 164 0.78 -1.04 -1.46
CA VAL A 164 -0.42 -0.75 -2.25
C VAL A 164 -1.37 -1.94 -2.22
N PHE A 165 -2.58 -1.71 -1.69
CA PHE A 165 -3.74 -2.59 -1.79
C PHE A 165 -4.89 -1.84 -2.45
N GLY A 166 -5.36 -2.31 -3.60
CA GLY A 166 -6.29 -1.55 -4.44
C GLY A 166 -7.61 -1.25 -3.75
N ARG A 167 -8.29 -2.28 -3.24
CA ARG A 167 -9.56 -2.15 -2.52
C ARG A 167 -9.42 -1.25 -1.29
N ASP A 168 -8.43 -1.53 -0.44
CA ASP A 168 -8.18 -0.82 0.81
C ASP A 168 -7.89 0.66 0.55
N GLY A 169 -7.06 0.95 -0.45
CA GLY A 169 -6.80 2.30 -0.92
C GLY A 169 -8.06 3.01 -1.40
N ILE A 170 -8.90 2.34 -2.19
CA ILE A 170 -10.15 2.91 -2.71
C ILE A 170 -11.14 3.19 -1.58
N ILE A 171 -11.39 2.23 -0.68
CA ILE A 171 -12.35 2.40 0.42
C ILE A 171 -11.89 3.51 1.36
N THR A 172 -10.60 3.54 1.69
CA THR A 172 -10.02 4.61 2.53
C THR A 172 -10.19 5.97 1.85
N ALA A 173 -9.90 6.07 0.55
CA ALA A 173 -10.09 7.30 -0.22
C ALA A 173 -11.57 7.74 -0.28
N LEU A 174 -12.52 6.81 -0.44
CA LEU A 174 -13.96 7.10 -0.39
C LEU A 174 -14.37 7.68 0.97
N GLN A 175 -13.88 7.09 2.06
CA GLN A 175 -14.18 7.54 3.43
C GLN A 175 -13.53 8.89 3.77
N CYS A 176 -12.35 9.17 3.20
CA CYS A 176 -11.61 10.40 3.44
C CYS A 176 -11.95 11.53 2.46
N LEU A 177 -12.77 11.28 1.45
CA LEU A 177 -12.99 12.19 0.32
C LEU A 177 -13.50 13.58 0.73
N TRP A 178 -14.30 13.65 1.79
CA TRP A 178 -14.83 14.91 2.31
C TRP A 178 -13.76 15.74 3.03
N MET A 179 -12.69 15.11 3.50
CA MET A 179 -11.64 15.71 4.30
C MET A 179 -10.41 16.04 3.47
N ASP A 180 -9.93 15.07 2.68
CA ASP A 180 -8.75 15.19 1.81
C ASP A 180 -9.00 14.46 0.48
N PRO A 181 -9.46 15.15 -0.58
CA PRO A 181 -9.64 14.56 -1.88
C PRO A 181 -8.32 14.26 -2.61
N SER A 182 -7.17 14.79 -2.15
CA SER A 182 -5.87 14.52 -2.77
C SER A 182 -5.48 13.04 -2.62
N LEU A 183 -5.90 12.40 -1.52
CA LEU A 183 -5.74 10.96 -1.30
C LEU A 183 -6.45 10.14 -2.38
N ALA A 184 -7.69 10.51 -2.73
CA ALA A 184 -8.42 9.85 -3.81
C ALA A 184 -7.74 10.03 -5.18
N ARG A 185 -7.20 11.22 -5.45
CA ARG A 185 -6.43 11.47 -6.67
C ARG A 185 -5.17 10.60 -6.74
N GLY A 186 -4.43 10.48 -5.65
CA GLY A 186 -3.23 9.63 -5.56
C GLY A 186 -3.55 8.15 -5.73
N VAL A 187 -4.61 7.67 -5.08
CA VAL A 187 -5.12 6.29 -5.24
C VAL A 187 -5.51 6.01 -6.69
N LEU A 188 -6.33 6.87 -7.30
CA LEU A 188 -6.73 6.73 -8.71
C LEU A 188 -5.50 6.71 -9.64
N GLY A 189 -4.52 7.58 -9.40
CA GLY A 189 -3.31 7.68 -10.22
C GLY A 189 -2.44 6.41 -10.16
N VAL A 190 -2.18 5.89 -8.94
CA VAL A 190 -1.43 4.64 -8.76
C VAL A 190 -2.16 3.46 -9.43
N LEU A 191 -3.48 3.34 -9.23
CA LEU A 191 -4.26 2.22 -9.75
C LEU A 191 -4.43 2.28 -11.27
N ALA A 192 -4.57 3.48 -11.85
CA ALA A 192 -4.56 3.67 -13.30
C ALA A 192 -3.21 3.28 -13.91
N ALA A 193 -2.10 3.69 -13.29
CA ALA A 193 -0.75 3.38 -13.75
C ALA A 193 -0.35 1.91 -13.62
N THR A 194 -1.03 1.16 -12.76
CA THR A 194 -0.75 -0.26 -12.48
C THR A 194 -1.86 -1.20 -12.97
N GLN A 195 -2.87 -0.70 -13.67
CA GLN A 195 -3.98 -1.51 -14.22
C GLN A 195 -3.47 -2.55 -15.22
N ALA A 196 -3.90 -3.81 -15.06
CA ALA A 196 -3.45 -4.94 -15.87
C ALA A 196 -3.70 -4.72 -17.38
N ASP A 197 -2.67 -4.87 -18.20
CA ASP A 197 -2.68 -4.68 -19.66
C ASP A 197 -2.84 -5.98 -20.45
N SER A 198 -2.60 -7.12 -19.80
CA SER A 198 -2.51 -8.43 -20.42
C SER A 198 -2.99 -9.51 -19.45
N GLU A 199 -3.27 -10.69 -20.00
CA GLU A 199 -3.65 -11.85 -19.20
C GLU A 199 -2.43 -12.53 -18.60
N ASN A 200 -2.48 -12.82 -17.30
CA ASN A 200 -1.47 -13.61 -16.60
C ASN A 200 -2.14 -14.44 -15.50
N ALA A 201 -2.15 -15.76 -15.66
CA ALA A 201 -2.84 -16.68 -14.75
C ALA A 201 -2.22 -16.72 -13.34
N GLU A 202 -0.90 -16.62 -13.21
CA GLU A 202 -0.24 -16.61 -11.89
C GLU A 202 -0.57 -15.35 -11.09
N GLN A 203 -0.82 -14.24 -11.79
CA GLN A 203 -1.16 -12.96 -11.17
C GLN A 203 -2.66 -12.69 -11.08
N ASP A 204 -3.52 -13.61 -11.56
CA ASP A 204 -4.95 -13.37 -11.79
C ASP A 204 -5.23 -12.09 -12.63
N ALA A 205 -4.28 -11.72 -13.50
CA ALA A 205 -4.34 -10.50 -14.30
C ALA A 205 -5.22 -10.71 -15.54
N GLN A 206 -6.05 -9.71 -15.84
CA GLN A 206 -6.84 -9.59 -17.06
C GLN A 206 -6.84 -8.12 -17.50
N PRO A 207 -6.86 -7.82 -18.81
CA PRO A 207 -6.94 -6.45 -19.31
C PRO A 207 -8.05 -5.64 -18.62
N GLY A 208 -7.67 -4.50 -18.02
CA GLY A 208 -8.58 -3.58 -17.34
C GLY A 208 -8.80 -3.86 -15.85
N LYS A 209 -8.32 -5.00 -15.34
CA LYS A 209 -8.44 -5.33 -13.92
C LYS A 209 -7.54 -4.45 -13.05
N VAL A 210 -8.06 -4.01 -11.90
CA VAL A 210 -7.34 -3.20 -10.92
C VAL A 210 -6.60 -4.11 -9.94
N VAL A 211 -5.40 -3.70 -9.51
CA VAL A 211 -4.54 -4.51 -8.64
C VAL A 211 -5.20 -4.80 -7.29
N HIS A 212 -5.07 -6.03 -6.81
CA HIS A 212 -5.40 -6.39 -5.43
C HIS A 212 -4.29 -5.92 -4.50
N GLU A 213 -3.05 -6.40 -4.73
CA GLU A 213 -1.86 -5.96 -4.01
C GLU A 213 -0.63 -5.89 -4.93
N MET A 214 0.27 -4.96 -4.65
CA MET A 214 1.54 -4.80 -5.38
C MET A 214 2.69 -4.80 -4.39
N ARG A 215 3.74 -5.58 -4.63
CA ARG A 215 4.92 -5.64 -3.77
C ARG A 215 6.22 -5.51 -4.55
N ALA A 216 7.26 -5.10 -3.84
CA ALA A 216 8.61 -4.92 -4.34
C ALA A 216 9.66 -5.62 -3.46
N ASP A 217 9.22 -6.57 -2.63
CA ASP A 217 10.10 -7.43 -1.85
C ASP A 217 10.85 -8.44 -2.74
N GLU A 218 11.90 -9.06 -2.19
CA GLU A 218 12.81 -9.89 -2.98
C GLU A 218 12.07 -11.07 -3.62
N MET A 219 11.25 -11.78 -2.84
CA MET A 219 10.48 -12.93 -3.30
C MET A 219 9.50 -12.56 -4.42
N SER A 220 8.86 -11.39 -4.34
CA SER A 220 7.96 -10.90 -5.38
C SER A 220 8.71 -10.54 -6.67
N ILE A 221 9.89 -9.93 -6.57
CA ILE A 221 10.71 -9.54 -7.73
C ILE A 221 11.32 -10.75 -8.43
N THR A 222 11.74 -11.78 -7.68
CA THR A 222 12.27 -13.03 -8.26
C THR A 222 11.17 -13.97 -8.79
N GLY A 223 9.89 -13.65 -8.55
CA GLY A 223 8.76 -14.46 -8.98
C GLY A 223 8.54 -15.73 -8.16
N GLU A 224 9.10 -15.80 -6.95
CA GLU A 224 8.83 -16.89 -6.00
C GLU A 224 7.38 -16.84 -5.48
N ILE A 225 6.75 -15.66 -5.54
CA ILE A 225 5.35 -15.39 -5.19
C ILE A 225 4.72 -14.46 -6.24
N PRO A 226 3.39 -14.49 -6.44
CA PRO A 226 2.74 -13.72 -7.51
C PRO A 226 2.56 -12.22 -7.19
N PHE A 227 2.91 -11.79 -5.98
CA PHE A 227 2.52 -10.49 -5.41
C PHE A 227 3.28 -9.27 -5.94
N ARG A 228 4.14 -9.41 -6.95
CA ARG A 228 4.75 -8.25 -7.62
C ARG A 228 3.69 -7.30 -8.13
N ARG A 229 2.66 -7.84 -8.79
CA ARG A 229 1.41 -7.17 -9.18
C ARG A 229 0.34 -8.26 -9.23
N TYR A 230 -0.39 -8.44 -8.15
CA TYR A 230 -1.42 -9.46 -8.04
C TYR A 230 -2.80 -8.84 -8.17
N TYR A 231 -3.66 -9.43 -8.99
CA TYR A 231 -4.96 -8.90 -9.38
C TYR A 231 -6.12 -9.82 -8.94
N GLY A 232 -5.91 -10.66 -7.93
CA GLY A 232 -6.95 -11.51 -7.35
C GLY A 232 -7.96 -10.75 -6.48
N SER A 233 -8.57 -9.69 -7.04
CA SER A 233 -9.66 -8.92 -6.45
C SER A 233 -10.78 -8.75 -7.47
N ILE A 234 -12.00 -9.08 -7.07
CA ILE A 234 -13.20 -8.93 -7.92
C ILE A 234 -13.87 -7.55 -7.73
N ASP A 235 -13.64 -6.93 -6.57
CA ASP A 235 -14.30 -5.70 -6.14
C ASP A 235 -13.51 -4.42 -6.50
N ALA A 236 -12.18 -4.47 -6.58
CA ALA A 236 -11.35 -3.28 -6.82
C ALA A 236 -11.64 -2.60 -8.17
N THR A 237 -11.93 -3.36 -9.23
CA THR A 237 -12.21 -2.81 -10.56
C THR A 237 -13.49 -1.97 -10.61
N PRO A 238 -14.67 -2.45 -10.18
CA PRO A 238 -15.85 -1.58 -10.08
C PRO A 238 -15.67 -0.46 -9.05
N LEU A 239 -15.01 -0.71 -7.92
CA LEU A 239 -14.74 0.32 -6.91
C LEU A 239 -13.85 1.46 -7.44
N PHE A 240 -12.90 1.18 -8.34
CA PHE A 240 -12.06 2.19 -8.98
C PHE A 240 -12.90 3.18 -9.80
N VAL A 241 -13.88 2.68 -10.56
CA VAL A 241 -14.82 3.50 -11.33
C VAL A 241 -15.70 4.33 -10.39
N MET A 242 -16.19 3.73 -9.30
CA MET A 242 -16.97 4.44 -8.28
C MET A 242 -16.17 5.60 -7.66
N LEU A 243 -14.91 5.35 -7.30
CA LEU A 243 -14.03 6.38 -6.73
C LEU A 243 -13.77 7.51 -7.73
N ALA A 244 -13.56 7.21 -9.01
CA ALA A 244 -13.40 8.24 -10.05
C ALA A 244 -14.63 9.16 -10.11
N GLY A 245 -15.84 8.59 -10.11
CA GLY A 245 -17.08 9.37 -10.08
C GLY A 245 -17.25 10.18 -8.81
N ALA A 246 -16.96 9.59 -7.64
CA ALA A 246 -17.03 10.27 -6.35
C ALA A 246 -16.03 11.44 -6.28
N TYR A 247 -14.78 11.21 -6.70
CA TYR A 247 -13.72 12.21 -6.76
C TYR A 247 -14.13 13.40 -7.63
N TYR A 248 -14.64 13.15 -8.84
CA TYR A 248 -15.11 14.22 -9.71
C TYR A 248 -16.25 15.03 -9.07
N ARG A 249 -17.25 14.35 -8.51
CA ARG A 249 -18.36 15.04 -7.82
C ARG A 249 -17.88 15.94 -6.68
N ARG A 250 -16.80 15.55 -5.99
CA ARG A 250 -16.23 16.32 -4.89
C ARG A 250 -15.40 17.51 -5.37
N THR A 251 -14.63 17.35 -6.43
CA THR A 251 -13.56 18.29 -6.80
C THR A 251 -13.82 19.10 -8.06
N GLY A 252 -14.65 18.57 -8.98
CA GLY A 252 -14.79 19.10 -10.33
C GLY A 252 -13.54 19.00 -11.20
N ASP A 253 -12.52 18.22 -10.77
CA ASP A 253 -11.23 18.08 -11.47
C ASP A 253 -11.38 17.27 -12.77
N ARG A 254 -11.88 17.96 -13.80
CA ARG A 254 -12.14 17.40 -15.12
C ARG A 254 -10.87 16.93 -15.80
N SER A 255 -9.78 17.71 -15.71
CA SER A 255 -8.54 17.40 -16.39
C SER A 255 -7.94 16.07 -15.91
N PHE A 256 -7.96 15.82 -14.60
CA PHE A 256 -7.51 14.54 -14.09
C PHE A 256 -8.42 13.38 -14.53
N ILE A 257 -9.74 13.55 -14.46
CA ILE A 257 -10.68 12.51 -14.94
C ILE A 257 -10.47 12.20 -16.42
N GLU A 258 -10.30 13.22 -17.27
CA GLU A 258 -9.97 13.04 -18.68
C GLU A 258 -8.68 12.21 -18.85
N SER A 259 -7.67 12.46 -18.02
CA SER A 259 -6.39 11.74 -18.09
C SER A 259 -6.49 10.25 -17.74
N ILE A 260 -7.42 9.86 -16.86
CA ILE A 260 -7.64 8.47 -16.46
C ILE A 260 -8.85 7.83 -17.13
N TRP A 261 -9.58 8.55 -17.98
CA TRP A 261 -10.78 8.05 -18.65
C TRP A 261 -10.51 6.75 -19.44
N PRO A 262 -9.40 6.59 -20.19
CA PRO A 262 -9.09 5.32 -20.85
C PRO A 262 -8.96 4.14 -19.87
N ASN A 263 -8.50 4.39 -18.64
CA ASN A 263 -8.43 3.36 -17.60
C ASN A 263 -9.82 3.01 -17.05
N VAL A 264 -10.70 4.01 -16.92
CA VAL A 264 -12.12 3.79 -16.54
C VAL A 264 -12.83 2.96 -17.63
N GLU A 265 -12.61 3.26 -18.90
CA GLU A 265 -13.17 2.48 -20.01
C GLU A 265 -12.68 1.02 -20.01
N ARG A 266 -11.38 0.80 -19.79
CA ARG A 266 -10.82 -0.55 -19.64
C ARG A 266 -11.41 -1.30 -18.44
N ALA A 267 -11.67 -0.61 -17.33
CA ALA A 267 -12.31 -1.22 -16.16
C ALA A 267 -13.76 -1.64 -16.46
N LEU A 268 -14.51 -0.82 -17.23
CA LEU A 268 -15.85 -1.16 -17.69
C LEU A 268 -15.85 -2.31 -18.70
N GLU A 269 -14.89 -2.32 -19.64
CA GLU A 269 -14.71 -3.45 -20.55
C GLU A 269 -14.38 -4.73 -19.78
N TRP A 270 -13.55 -4.65 -18.73
CA TRP A 270 -13.28 -5.79 -17.87
C TRP A 270 -14.56 -6.31 -17.21
N ILE A 271 -15.40 -5.43 -16.66
CA ILE A 271 -16.68 -5.80 -16.05
C ILE A 271 -17.54 -6.57 -17.05
N ASP A 272 -17.68 -6.07 -18.28
CA ASP A 272 -18.59 -6.64 -19.29
C ASP A 272 -18.04 -7.91 -19.97
N ARG A 273 -16.71 -8.05 -20.08
CA ARG A 273 -16.08 -9.13 -20.86
C ARG A 273 -15.45 -10.23 -20.03
N TYR A 274 -14.79 -9.85 -18.94
CA TYR A 274 -14.01 -10.77 -18.10
C TYR A 274 -14.68 -11.05 -16.76
N GLY A 275 -15.51 -10.12 -16.29
CA GLY A 275 -16.25 -10.22 -15.04
C GLY A 275 -17.42 -11.21 -15.12
N ASP A 276 -18.12 -11.27 -16.24
CA ASP A 276 -19.24 -12.18 -16.49
C ASP A 276 -18.75 -13.38 -17.33
N SER A 277 -18.23 -14.42 -16.66
CA SER A 277 -17.49 -15.49 -17.34
C SER A 277 -18.40 -16.60 -17.88
N ASP A 278 -19.59 -16.76 -17.31
CA ASP A 278 -20.62 -17.69 -17.75
C ASP A 278 -21.76 -17.04 -18.58
N GLY A 279 -21.83 -15.71 -18.61
CA GLY A 279 -22.76 -14.94 -19.43
C GLY A 279 -24.14 -14.78 -18.80
N ASP A 280 -24.28 -14.98 -17.49
CA ASP A 280 -25.55 -14.82 -16.77
C ASP A 280 -25.85 -13.36 -16.36
N GLY A 281 -24.89 -12.47 -16.57
CA GLY A 281 -24.98 -11.04 -16.28
C GLY A 281 -24.44 -10.63 -14.92
N PHE A 282 -23.94 -11.56 -14.11
CA PHE A 282 -23.30 -11.27 -12.83
C PHE A 282 -21.78 -11.30 -12.93
N VAL A 283 -21.13 -10.37 -12.21
CA VAL A 283 -19.67 -10.37 -12.10
C VAL A 283 -19.23 -11.41 -11.06
N GLU A 284 -18.36 -12.31 -11.48
CA GLU A 284 -17.95 -13.49 -10.74
C GLU A 284 -16.44 -13.71 -10.77
N TYR A 285 -15.91 -14.42 -9.78
CA TYR A 285 -14.49 -14.78 -9.73
C TYR A 285 -14.27 -16.29 -9.76
N ALA A 286 -13.15 -16.66 -10.38
CA ALA A 286 -12.55 -17.98 -10.29
C ALA A 286 -11.03 -17.82 -10.35
N ARG A 287 -10.30 -18.34 -9.35
CA ARG A 287 -8.84 -18.28 -9.31
C ARG A 287 -8.24 -18.90 -10.57
N LYS A 288 -7.22 -18.25 -11.15
CA LYS A 288 -6.54 -18.75 -12.37
C LYS A 288 -5.31 -19.60 -12.08
N SER A 289 -4.74 -19.50 -10.88
CA SER A 289 -3.62 -20.33 -10.42
C SER A 289 -3.85 -20.93 -9.04
N LYS A 290 -3.18 -22.06 -8.77
CA LYS A 290 -3.15 -22.70 -7.44
C LYS A 290 -2.45 -21.83 -6.38
N HIS A 291 -1.62 -20.88 -6.80
CA HIS A 291 -0.92 -19.94 -5.90
C HIS A 291 -1.72 -18.66 -5.62
N GLY A 292 -2.82 -18.45 -6.36
CA GLY A 292 -3.72 -17.31 -6.16
C GLY A 292 -4.69 -17.50 -4.99
N LEU A 293 -5.30 -16.40 -4.57
CA LEU A 293 -6.38 -16.38 -3.58
C LEU A 293 -7.59 -17.15 -4.10
N ILE A 294 -8.13 -18.03 -3.24
CA ILE A 294 -9.35 -18.78 -3.54
C ILE A 294 -10.53 -17.81 -3.63
N HIS A 295 -10.69 -16.96 -2.61
CA HIS A 295 -11.72 -15.95 -2.57
C HIS A 295 -11.13 -14.59 -2.92
N GLN A 296 -11.77 -13.89 -3.85
CA GLN A 296 -11.27 -12.62 -4.41
C GLN A 296 -12.09 -11.40 -3.96
N GLY A 297 -13.07 -11.58 -3.05
CA GLY A 297 -13.82 -10.49 -2.43
C GLY A 297 -13.18 -9.99 -1.13
N TRP A 298 -13.88 -9.14 -0.37
CA TRP A 298 -13.41 -8.63 0.94
C TRP A 298 -13.24 -9.72 2.01
N LYS A 299 -13.88 -10.87 1.81
CA LYS A 299 -13.73 -12.10 2.59
C LYS A 299 -12.82 -13.06 1.84
N ASP A 300 -11.52 -12.79 1.84
CA ASP A 300 -10.51 -13.52 1.04
C ASP A 300 -9.88 -14.74 1.77
N SER A 301 -10.29 -15.02 3.01
CA SER A 301 -9.87 -16.22 3.75
C SER A 301 -10.51 -17.49 3.19
N VAL A 302 -9.75 -18.60 3.18
CA VAL A 302 -10.10 -19.86 2.49
C VAL A 302 -11.39 -20.55 2.96
N ASP A 303 -11.89 -20.19 4.14
CA ASP A 303 -13.07 -20.72 4.80
C ASP A 303 -14.22 -19.70 4.88
N ALA A 304 -14.12 -18.57 4.17
CA ALA A 304 -15.01 -17.44 4.36
C ALA A 304 -16.31 -17.49 3.55
N ILE A 305 -16.35 -18.28 2.47
CA ILE A 305 -17.53 -18.42 1.59
C ILE A 305 -17.96 -19.88 1.54
N PHE A 306 -19.11 -20.16 2.17
CA PHE A 306 -19.67 -21.50 2.33
C PHE A 306 -21.20 -21.47 2.25
N HIS A 307 -21.80 -22.62 1.94
CA HIS A 307 -23.24 -22.84 1.95
C HIS A 307 -23.78 -23.05 3.37
N SER A 308 -25.09 -23.00 3.56
CA SER A 308 -25.71 -23.13 4.89
C SER A 308 -25.40 -24.45 5.62
N ASP A 309 -24.97 -25.48 4.90
CA ASP A 309 -24.55 -26.78 5.42
C ASP A 309 -23.06 -26.83 5.81
N GLY A 310 -22.31 -25.74 5.62
CA GLY A 310 -20.89 -25.63 5.91
C GLY A 310 -19.96 -26.07 4.78
N THR A 311 -20.49 -26.50 3.64
CA THR A 311 -19.67 -26.84 2.46
C THR A 311 -19.13 -25.58 1.80
N SER A 312 -17.86 -25.56 1.39
CA SER A 312 -17.26 -24.42 0.69
C SER A 312 -17.97 -24.16 -0.64
N ALA A 313 -18.17 -22.88 -0.99
CA ALA A 313 -18.69 -22.52 -2.31
C ALA A 313 -17.67 -22.82 -3.41
N GLU A 314 -18.14 -23.36 -4.53
CA GLU A 314 -17.31 -23.67 -5.70
C GLU A 314 -17.36 -22.53 -6.72
N ALA A 315 -16.23 -22.29 -7.39
CA ALA A 315 -16.12 -21.28 -8.43
C ALA A 315 -16.86 -21.70 -9.72
N PRO A 316 -17.37 -20.74 -10.51
CA PRO A 316 -17.26 -19.30 -10.28
C PRO A 316 -18.26 -18.78 -9.24
N ILE A 317 -17.87 -17.73 -8.50
CA ILE A 317 -18.67 -17.17 -7.38
C ILE A 317 -19.02 -15.72 -7.67
N ALA A 318 -20.33 -15.43 -7.73
CA ALA A 318 -20.88 -14.08 -7.75
C ALA A 318 -21.20 -13.60 -6.32
N LEU A 319 -20.57 -12.50 -5.89
CA LEU A 319 -20.84 -11.89 -4.59
C LEU A 319 -21.90 -10.80 -4.72
N CYS A 320 -22.88 -10.79 -3.80
CA CYS A 320 -23.99 -9.84 -3.83
C CYS A 320 -23.51 -8.38 -3.74
N GLU A 321 -22.55 -8.10 -2.87
CA GLU A 321 -21.96 -6.76 -2.71
C GLU A 321 -21.28 -6.26 -3.98
N VAL A 322 -20.63 -7.14 -4.75
CA VAL A 322 -19.92 -6.80 -5.99
C VAL A 322 -20.92 -6.37 -7.06
N GLN A 323 -22.09 -6.99 -7.13
CA GLN A 323 -23.13 -6.59 -8.09
C GLN A 323 -23.61 -5.17 -7.80
N GLY A 324 -23.76 -4.82 -6.51
CA GLY A 324 -24.03 -3.45 -6.09
C GLY A 324 -22.94 -2.47 -6.51
N TYR A 325 -21.67 -2.87 -6.42
CA TYR A 325 -20.54 -2.05 -6.88
C TYR A 325 -20.52 -1.89 -8.40
N VAL A 326 -20.84 -2.93 -9.17
CA VAL A 326 -20.95 -2.86 -10.64
C VAL A 326 -22.05 -1.89 -11.06
N TYR A 327 -23.22 -1.98 -10.44
CA TYR A 327 -24.31 -1.03 -10.66
C TYR A 327 -23.85 0.41 -10.38
N ALA A 328 -23.28 0.65 -9.19
CA ALA A 328 -22.81 1.98 -8.80
C ALA A 328 -21.67 2.50 -9.70
N ALA A 329 -20.79 1.63 -10.18
CA ALA A 329 -19.74 1.94 -11.14
C ALA A 329 -20.32 2.39 -12.48
N LYS A 330 -21.30 1.67 -13.03
CA LYS A 330 -21.95 2.04 -14.30
C LYS A 330 -22.71 3.37 -14.18
N CYS A 331 -23.41 3.61 -13.07
CA CYS A 331 -24.02 4.92 -12.79
C CYS A 331 -22.97 6.04 -12.72
N ALA A 332 -21.87 5.83 -12.00
CA ALA A 332 -20.79 6.81 -11.89
C ALA A 332 -20.15 7.11 -13.25
N ALA A 333 -19.82 6.09 -14.02
CA ALA A 333 -19.25 6.23 -15.36
C ALA A 333 -20.21 6.89 -16.34
N SER A 334 -21.52 6.63 -16.23
CA SER A 334 -22.54 7.28 -17.05
C SER A 334 -22.55 8.80 -16.87
N GLU A 335 -22.45 9.28 -15.63
CA GLU A 335 -22.34 10.71 -15.34
C GLU A 335 -21.01 11.29 -15.84
N LEU A 336 -19.90 10.59 -15.60
CA LEU A 336 -18.58 11.02 -16.10
C LEU A 336 -18.57 11.14 -17.64
N ALA A 337 -19.08 10.14 -18.36
CA ALA A 337 -19.17 10.17 -19.82
C ALA A 337 -19.95 11.41 -20.31
N LYS A 338 -21.07 11.74 -19.66
CA LYS A 338 -21.86 12.93 -19.98
C LYS A 338 -21.07 14.22 -19.78
N ILE A 339 -20.33 14.33 -18.68
CA ILE A 339 -19.49 15.49 -18.35
C ILE A 339 -18.35 15.66 -19.37
N LEU A 340 -17.79 14.54 -19.84
CA LEU A 340 -16.76 14.51 -20.87
C LEU A 340 -17.31 14.78 -22.28
N GLY A 341 -18.62 14.88 -22.44
CA GLY A 341 -19.28 15.21 -23.71
C GLY A 341 -19.75 13.98 -24.50
N ASP A 342 -19.61 12.76 -23.97
CA ASP A 342 -20.09 11.54 -24.60
C ASP A 342 -21.49 11.15 -24.09
N ALA A 343 -22.50 11.83 -24.64
CA ALA A 343 -23.89 11.58 -24.30
C ALA A 343 -24.39 10.19 -24.77
N ALA A 344 -23.75 9.58 -25.77
CA ALA A 344 -24.14 8.26 -26.26
C ALA A 344 -23.68 7.19 -25.27
N ARG A 345 -22.41 7.22 -24.87
CA ARG A 345 -21.83 6.32 -23.86
C ARG A 345 -22.51 6.48 -22.51
N SER A 346 -22.85 7.72 -22.13
CA SER A 346 -23.64 7.99 -20.93
C SER A 346 -24.96 7.22 -20.92
N ARG A 347 -25.77 7.32 -22.00
CA ARG A 347 -27.05 6.61 -22.10
C ARG A 347 -26.90 5.09 -22.11
N GLU A 348 -25.86 4.58 -22.77
CA GLU A 348 -25.55 3.16 -22.79
C GLU A 348 -25.28 2.63 -21.37
N LEU A 349 -24.36 3.26 -20.65
CA LEU A 349 -24.00 2.87 -19.27
C LEU A 349 -25.18 3.00 -18.31
N SER A 350 -26.01 4.04 -18.46
CA SER A 350 -27.25 4.20 -17.69
C SER A 350 -28.29 3.11 -17.95
N LYS A 351 -28.28 2.49 -19.13
CA LYS A 351 -29.21 1.40 -19.48
C LYS A 351 -28.70 0.04 -19.01
N GLN A 352 -27.38 -0.12 -18.93
CA GLN A 352 -26.74 -1.34 -18.44
C GLN A 352 -26.76 -1.45 -16.90
N ALA A 353 -26.77 -0.31 -16.21
CA ALA A 353 -27.06 -0.23 -14.77
C ALA A 353 -28.55 -0.49 -14.54
#